data_AF-A0A7U9SU55-F1
#
_entry.id   AF-A0A7U9SU55-F1
#
_cell.length_a   1.000
_cell.length_b   1.000
_cell.length_c   1.000
_cell.angle_alpha   90.00
_cell.angle_beta   90.00
_cell.angle_gamma   90.00
#
_symmetry.space_group_name_H-M   'P 1'
#
loop_
_entity.id
_entity.type
_entity.pdbx_description
1 polymer ?
#
loop_
_entity_poly.entity_id
_entity_poly.type
_entity_poly.pdbx_seq_one_letter_code
_entity_poly.pdbx_strand_id
1 'polypeptide(L)' 'MAEKEMIQRDIEEFSRLQTYMLATEKNSDGYKLMKDRYTELKVILMAFGINLSEIDKIKE' A
#
# COMPACT_ATOMS: atom_id res chain seq x y z
N MET A 1 -12.08 -0.20 17.51
CA MET A 1 -12.49 0.18 16.14
C MET A 1 -13.32 -0.94 15.57
N ALA A 2 -14.34 -0.63 14.79
CA ALA A 2 -15.01 -1.66 14.02
C ALA A 2 -14.06 -2.15 12.90
N GLU A 3 -14.10 -3.43 12.56
CA GLU A 3 -13.29 -4.06 11.51
C GLU A 3 -13.29 -3.25 10.19
N LYS A 4 -14.47 -2.75 9.79
CA LYS A 4 -14.64 -1.91 8.59
C LYS A 4 -13.83 -0.61 8.63
N GLU A 5 -13.72 0.03 9.79
CA GLU A 5 -12.93 1.27 9.93
C GLU A 5 -11.42 0.99 9.90
N MET A 6 -11.00 -0.22 10.32
CA MET A 6 -9.60 -0.64 10.22
C MET A 6 -9.23 -0.86 8.74
N ILE A 7 -10.04 -1.65 8.03
CA ILE A 7 -9.84 -1.91 6.59
C ILE A 7 -9.85 -0.60 5.79
N GLN A 8 -10.76 0.32 6.09
CA GLN A 8 -10.78 1.62 5.42
C GLN A 8 -9.45 2.38 5.60
N ARG A 9 -8.90 2.42 6.82
CA ARG A 9 -7.61 3.05 7.09
C ARG A 9 -6.46 2.38 6.36
N ASP A 10 -6.45 1.05 6.29
CA ASP A 10 -5.41 0.30 5.59
C ASP A 10 -5.44 0.59 4.08
N ILE A 11 -6.65 0.73 3.49
CA ILE A 11 -6.82 1.13 2.07
C ILE A 11 -6.33 2.56 1.83
N GLU A 12 -6.64 3.49 2.74
CA GLU A 12 -6.18 4.87 2.67
C GLU A 12 -4.65 4.97 2.80
N GLU A 13 -4.05 4.20 3.73
CA GLU A 13 -2.60 4.12 3.91
C GLU A 13 -1.93 3.53 2.66
N PHE A 14 -2.47 2.43 2.12
CA PHE A 14 -1.97 1.81 0.89
C PHE A 14 -1.98 2.79 -0.28
N SER A 15 -3.07 3.56 -0.46
CA SER A 15 -3.17 4.56 -1.52
C SER A 15 -2.18 5.73 -1.34
N ARG A 16 -2.02 6.19 -0.09
CA ARG A 16 -1.11 7.30 0.25
C ARG A 16 0.36 6.89 0.06
N LEU A 17 0.73 5.71 0.52
CA LEU A 17 2.10 5.19 0.41
C LEU A 17 2.53 5.08 -1.05
N GLN A 18 1.68 4.54 -1.91
CA GLN A 18 1.96 4.44 -3.34
C GLN A 18 2.16 5.82 -3.99
N THR A 19 1.46 6.85 -3.51
CA THR A 19 1.65 8.23 -4.00
C THR A 19 3.06 8.74 -3.67
N TYR A 20 3.57 8.45 -2.47
CA TYR A 20 4.94 8.79 -2.09
C TYR A 20 5.98 7.97 -2.86
N MET A 21 5.72 6.68 -3.08
CA MET A 21 6.58 5.82 -3.91
C MET A 21 6.70 6.36 -5.34
N LEU A 22 5.58 6.74 -5.97
CA LEU A 22 5.57 7.30 -7.33
C LEU A 22 6.33 8.63 -7.42
N ALA A 23 6.38 9.40 -6.33
CA ALA A 23 7.10 10.67 -6.25
C ALA A 23 8.58 10.53 -5.84
N THR A 24 9.06 9.31 -5.59
CA THR A 24 10.40 9.06 -5.05
C THR A 24 11.26 8.28 -6.05
N GLU A 25 12.54 8.60 -6.10
CA GLU A 25 13.49 7.88 -6.96
C GLU A 25 13.59 6.40 -6.56
N LYS A 26 13.35 5.49 -7.52
CA LYS A 26 13.22 4.04 -7.29
C LYS A 26 14.41 3.38 -6.57
N ASN A 27 15.62 3.89 -6.78
CA ASN A 27 16.83 3.31 -6.21
C ASN A 27 17.22 3.92 -4.85
N SER A 28 16.50 4.95 -4.41
CA SER A 28 16.74 5.58 -3.11
C SER A 28 16.42 4.64 -1.97
N ASP A 29 17.10 4.81 -0.83
CA ASP A 29 16.80 4.01 0.36
C ASP A 29 15.39 4.30 0.88
N GLY A 30 14.88 5.52 0.69
CA GLY A 30 13.49 5.87 0.99
C GLY A 30 12.48 5.05 0.19
N TYR A 31 12.71 4.85 -1.12
CA TYR A 31 11.84 4.01 -1.94
C TYR A 31 11.86 2.54 -1.48
N LYS A 32 13.03 2.00 -1.14
CA LYS A 32 13.15 0.62 -0.64
C LYS A 32 12.34 0.41 0.64
N LEU A 33 12.46 1.33 1.60
CA LEU A 33 11.67 1.28 2.85
C LEU A 33 10.16 1.38 2.59
N MET A 34 9.75 2.24 1.66
CA MET A 34 8.33 2.32 1.27
C MET A 34 7.84 1.05 0.56
N LYS A 35 8.69 0.41 -0.24
CA LYS A 35 8.37 -0.84 -0.94
C LYS A 35 8.12 -1.99 0.03
N ASP A 36 8.90 -2.07 1.11
CA ASP A 36 8.68 -3.05 2.17
C ASP A 36 7.29 -2.85 2.79
N ARG A 37 6.96 -1.61 3.18
CA ARG A 37 5.66 -1.27 3.74
C ARG A 37 4.49 -1.49 2.77
N TYR A 38 4.69 -1.19 1.49
CA TYR A 38 3.70 -1.44 0.44
C TYR A 38 3.40 -2.93 0.32
N THR A 39 4.43 -3.77 0.39
CA THR A 39 4.30 -5.23 0.32
C THR A 39 3.54 -5.77 1.52
N GLU A 40 3.85 -5.30 2.73
CA GLU A 40 3.12 -5.66 3.95
C GLU A 40 1.62 -5.33 3.83
N LEU A 41 1.28 -4.09 3.49
CA LEU A 41 -0.10 -3.64 3.33
C LEU A 41 -0.84 -4.43 2.25
N LYS A 42 -0.17 -4.71 1.12
CA LYS A 42 -0.74 -5.52 0.04
C LYS A 42 -1.12 -6.92 0.51
N VAL A 43 -0.24 -7.59 1.26
CA VAL A 43 -0.50 -8.92 1.82
C VAL A 43 -1.66 -8.87 2.82
N ILE A 44 -1.69 -7.88 3.71
CA ILE A 44 -2.75 -7.72 4.71
C ILE A 44 -4.12 -7.53 4.03
N LEU A 45 -4.22 -6.60 3.07
CA LEU A 45 -5.47 -6.32 2.36
C LEU A 45 -5.95 -7.54 1.54
N MET A 46 -5.03 -8.27 0.90
CA MET A 46 -5.37 -9.51 0.20
C MET A 46 -5.85 -10.61 1.16
N ALA A 47 -5.27 -10.71 2.36
CA ALA A 47 -5.72 -11.64 3.40
C ALA A 47 -7.12 -11.32 3.90
N PHE A 48 -7.52 -10.03 3.89
CA PHE A 48 -8.89 -9.58 4.14
C PHE A 48 -9.83 -9.75 2.92
N GLY A 49 -9.37 -10.33 1.81
CA GLY A 49 -10.17 -10.55 0.61
C GLY A 49 -10.45 -9.29 -0.20
N ILE A 50 -9.70 -8.21 0.02
CA ILE A 50 -9.84 -6.96 -0.72
C ILE A 50 -9.21 -7.11 -2.12
N ASN A 51 -9.98 -6.80 -3.16
CA ASN A 51 -9.47 -6.74 -4.52
C ASN A 51 -8.70 -5.44 -4.75
N LEU A 52 -7.41 -5.54 -5.09
CA LEU A 52 -6.50 -4.40 -5.25
C LEU A 52 -6.35 -3.93 -6.70
N SER A 53 -6.97 -4.59 -7.68
CA SER A 53 -6.72 -4.36 -9.12
C SER A 53 -6.85 -2.90 -9.58
N GLU A 54 -7.78 -2.15 -8.97
CA GLU A 54 -8.05 -0.74 -9.30
C GLU A 54 -7.19 0.25 -8.49
N ILE A 55 -6.64 -0.18 -7.34
CA ILE A 55 -5.93 0.71 -6.40
C ILE A 55 -4.43 0.45 -6.33
N ASP A 56 -3.96 -0.65 -6.91
CA ASP A 56 -2.55 -0.99 -7.03
C ASP A 56 -1.90 -0.33 -8.26
N LYS A 57 -1.16 0.74 -8.00
CA LYS A 57 -0.50 1.61 -8.98
C LYS A 57 0.96 1.24 -9.17
N ILE A 58 1.59 0.56 -8.20
CA ILE A 58 2.99 0.14 -8.27
C ILE A 58 3.06 -1.17 -9.05
N LYS A 59 3.14 -1.05 -10.38
CA LYS A 59 3.28 -2.17 -11.32
C LYS A 59 4.75 -2.53 -11.51
N GLU A 60 5.37 -3.05 -10.47
CA GLU A 60 6.72 -3.65 -10.54
C GLU A 60 6.66 -5.16 -10.74
#